data_AF-A0A8C8U5W6-F1
#
_entry.id   AF-A0A8C8U5W6-F1
#
_cell.length_a   1.000
_cell.length_b   1.000
_cell.length_c   1.000
_cell.angle_alpha   90.00
_cell.angle_beta   90.00
_cell.angle_gamma   90.00
#
_symmetry.space_group_name_H-M   'P 1'
#
loop_
_entity.id
_entity.type
_entity.pdbx_description
1 polymer ?
#
loop_
_entity_poly.entity_id
_entity_poly.type
_entity_poly.pdbx_seq_one_letter_code
_entity_poly.pdbx_strand_id
1 'polypeptide(L)'
;MAEVGFNSVLFMYLGNICWSCIAEAVFRKLVTDENTKTEQAIDSCAVSNWKVGQPPDPRAVSCLRNHGISTAHKARQITREDFASISNFSAFSEK
;
A
#
# COMPACT_ATOMS: atom_id res chain seq x y z
N MET A 1 14.12 -21.65 15.01
CA MET A 1 14.38 -20.26 14.62
C MET A 1 13.02 -19.69 14.25
N ALA A 2 12.49 -18.76 15.06
CA ALA A 2 11.23 -18.12 14.70
C ALA A 2 11.54 -17.15 13.55
N GLU A 3 11.20 -17.56 12.33
CA GLU A 3 11.14 -16.66 11.18
C GLU A 3 10.24 -15.49 11.61
N VAL A 4 10.77 -14.27 11.67
CA VAL A 4 9.93 -13.07 11.82
C VAL A 4 9.23 -12.87 10.47
N GLY A 5 8.18 -13.65 10.25
CA GLY A 5 7.37 -13.60 9.05
C GLY A 5 6.53 -12.33 9.06
N PHE A 6 6.79 -11.42 8.13
CA PHE A 6 5.87 -10.35 7.81
C PHE A 6 4.64 -10.99 7.15
N ASN A 7 3.57 -11.24 7.91
CA ASN A 7 2.32 -11.81 7.37
C ASN A 7 1.40 -10.73 6.78
N SER A 8 1.60 -9.46 7.14
CA SER A 8 0.81 -8.34 6.62
C SER A 8 1.54 -7.01 6.77
N VAL A 9 1.32 -6.11 5.80
CA VAL A 9 1.87 -4.75 5.74
C VAL A 9 0.81 -3.76 5.24
N LEU A 10 0.71 -2.63 5.93
CA LEU A 10 -0.16 -1.51 5.56
C LEU A 10 0.66 -0.24 5.33
N PHE A 11 0.57 0.29 4.12
CA PHE A 11 1.22 1.55 3.74
C PHE A 11 0.28 2.74 3.96
N MET A 12 0.73 3.76 4.69
CA MET A 12 -0.11 4.89 5.11
C MET A 12 0.43 6.21 4.58
N TYR A 13 -0.46 7.04 4.03
CA TYR A 13 -0.18 8.43 3.67
C TYR A 13 -1.41 9.29 3.98
N LEU A 14 -1.29 10.62 4.00
CA LEU A 14 -2.39 11.50 4.37
C LEU A 14 -3.66 11.25 3.56
N GLY A 15 -3.54 11.20 2.23
CA GLY A 15 -4.68 11.09 1.31
C GLY A 15 -4.78 9.77 0.55
N ASN A 16 -3.84 8.83 0.71
CA ASN A 16 -3.85 7.53 0.02
C ASN A 16 -4.11 7.59 -1.50
N ILE A 17 -3.49 8.56 -2.18
CA ILE A 17 -3.55 8.70 -3.64
C ILE A 17 -2.17 8.82 -4.30
N CYS A 18 -1.11 9.08 -3.53
CA CYS A 18 0.24 9.30 -4.05
C CYS A 18 1.20 8.21 -3.54
N TRP A 19 1.95 8.51 -2.48
CA TRP A 19 3.07 7.69 -2.00
C TRP A 19 2.68 6.28 -1.56
N SER A 20 1.65 6.15 -0.73
CA SER A 20 1.22 4.84 -0.21
C SER A 20 0.73 3.91 -1.32
N CYS A 21 0.07 4.43 -2.36
CA CYS A 21 -0.40 3.63 -3.50
C CYS A 21 0.76 3.15 -4.37
N ILE A 22 1.80 3.99 -4.52
CA ILE A 22 3.03 3.59 -5.22
C ILE A 22 3.72 2.49 -4.42
N ALA A 23 3.87 2.68 -3.11
CA ALA A 23 4.52 1.70 -2.23
C ALA A 23 3.81 0.35 -2.28
N GLU A 24 2.49 0.33 -2.19
CA GLU A 24 1.70 -0.90 -2.30
C GLU A 24 1.92 -1.61 -3.64
N ALA A 25 1.82 -0.88 -4.75
CA ALA A 25 1.93 -1.47 -6.09
C ALA A 25 3.35 -2.00 -6.37
N VAL A 26 4.38 -1.28 -5.92
CA VAL A 26 5.77 -1.71 -6.02
C VAL A 26 6.02 -2.93 -5.15
N PHE A 27 5.57 -2.91 -3.89
CA PHE A 27 5.76 -4.03 -2.97
C PHE A 27 5.06 -5.30 -3.47
N ARG A 28 3.82 -5.17 -3.96
CA ARG A 28 3.09 -6.27 -4.59
C ARG A 28 3.83 -6.87 -5.78
N LYS A 29 4.46 -6.03 -6.61
CA LYS A 29 5.29 -6.51 -7.72
C LYS A 29 6.52 -7.26 -7.22
N LEU A 30 7.25 -6.73 -6.26
CA LEU A 30 8.44 -7.39 -5.69
C LEU A 30 8.11 -8.78 -5.14
N VAL A 31 7.04 -8.89 -4.35
CA VAL A 31 6.59 -10.19 -3.80
C VAL A 31 6.18 -11.17 -4.92
N THR A 32 5.54 -10.67 -5.98
CA THR A 32 5.16 -11.48 -7.14
C THR A 32 6.40 -11.98 -7.91
N ASP A 33 7.37 -11.09 -8.14
CA ASP A 33 8.59 -11.39 -8.90
C ASP A 33 9.50 -12.39 -8.15
N GLU A 34 9.58 -12.30 -6.82
CA GLU A 34 10.36 -13.22 -5.98
C GLU A 34 9.69 -14.60 -5.77
N ASN A 35 8.48 -14.82 -6.31
CA ASN A 35 7.67 -16.03 -6.10
C ASN A 35 7.47 -16.37 -4.61
N THR A 36 7.52 -15.38 -3.75
CA THR A 36 7.30 -15.52 -2.32
C THR A 36 5.80 -15.74 -2.13
N LYS A 37 5.37 -17.01 -2.16
CA LYS A 37 3.98 -17.46 -1.94
C LYS A 37 3.47 -17.23 -0.51
N THR A 38 4.08 -16.30 0.21
CA THR A 38 3.62 -15.92 1.52
C THR A 38 2.30 -15.18 1.31
N GLU A 39 1.23 -15.63 1.96
CA GLU A 39 -0.10 -15.01 1.98
C GLU A 39 -0.04 -13.64 2.68
N GLN A 40 0.75 -12.73 2.13
CA GLN A 40 1.01 -11.43 2.70
C GLN A 40 -0.17 -10.51 2.38
N ALA A 41 -0.88 -10.10 3.43
CA ALA A 41 -1.87 -9.05 3.31
C ALA A 41 -1.14 -7.72 3.03
N ILE A 42 -1.12 -7.31 1.75
CA ILE A 42 -0.52 -6.06 1.28
C ILE A 42 -1.64 -5.09 0.95
N ASP A 43 -1.67 -3.96 1.64
CA ASP A 43 -2.68 -2.93 1.44
C ASP A 43 -2.12 -1.52 1.70
N SER A 44 -2.87 -0.49 1.34
CA SER A 44 -2.58 0.90 1.67
C SER A 44 -3.81 1.68 2.08
N CYS A 45 -3.65 2.65 2.99
CA CYS A 45 -4.75 3.44 3.50
C CYS A 45 -4.36 4.91 3.79
N ALA A 46 -5.40 5.70 4.05
CA ALA A 46 -5.32 7.12 4.38
C ALA A 46 -5.52 7.35 5.88
N VAL A 47 -4.79 8.31 6.43
CA VAL A 47 -5.12 8.85 7.76
C VAL A 47 -6.37 9.73 7.69
N SER A 48 -6.51 10.52 6.63
CA SER A 48 -7.67 11.39 6.39
C SER A 48 -8.69 10.73 5.45
N ASN A 49 -9.95 11.16 5.51
CA ASN A 49 -11.01 10.66 4.63
C ASN A 49 -11.24 11.51 3.36
N TRP A 50 -10.49 12.61 3.16
CA TRP A 50 -10.78 13.60 2.09
C TRP A 50 -10.73 13.05 0.66
N LYS A 51 -10.06 11.92 0.45
CA LYS A 51 -9.81 11.32 -0.86
C LYS A 51 -10.43 9.94 -1.01
N VAL A 52 -11.18 9.46 -0.02
CA VAL A 52 -11.76 8.11 -0.04
C VAL A 52 -12.60 7.88 -1.31
N GLY A 53 -12.41 6.72 -1.94
CA GLY A 53 -13.02 6.33 -3.20
C GLY A 53 -12.36 6.90 -4.46
N GLN A 54 -11.46 7.89 -4.33
CA GLN A 54 -10.77 8.46 -5.48
C GLN A 54 -9.70 7.50 -6.01
N PRO A 55 -9.44 7.50 -7.33
CA PRO A 55 -8.30 6.79 -7.88
C PRO A 55 -6.97 7.44 -7.43
N PRO A 56 -5.83 6.75 -7.60
CA PRO A 56 -4.52 7.34 -7.38
C PRO A 56 -4.30 8.58 -8.26
N ASP A 57 -3.48 9.51 -7.77
CA ASP A 57 -3.10 10.72 -8.47
C ASP A 57 -2.53 10.35 -9.86
N PRO A 58 -2.91 11.05 -10.94
CA PRO A 58 -2.41 10.75 -12.28
C PRO A 58 -0.88 10.71 -12.40
N ARG A 59 -0.16 11.50 -11.59
CA ARG A 59 1.30 11.48 -11.54
C ARG A 59 1.83 10.17 -10.96
N ALA A 60 1.18 9.67 -9.91
CA ALA A 60 1.51 8.37 -9.32
C ALA A 60 1.23 7.23 -10.31
N VAL A 61 0.09 7.26 -10.99
CA VAL A 61 -0.25 6.29 -12.05
C VAL A 61 0.76 6.35 -13.20
N SER A 62 1.13 7.55 -13.65
CA SER A 62 2.11 7.69 -14.73
C SER A 62 3.50 7.20 -14.31
N CYS A 63 3.91 7.45 -13.06
CA CYS A 63 5.15 6.93 -12.51
C CYS A 63 5.16 5.40 -12.52
N LEU A 64 4.12 4.76 -11.95
CA LEU A 64 4.00 3.30 -11.94
C LEU A 64 4.02 2.71 -13.36
N ARG A 65 3.30 3.33 -14.30
CA ARG A 65 3.27 2.90 -15.70
C ARG A 65 4.65 2.97 -16.36
N ASN A 66 5.44 4.00 -16.08
CA ASN A 66 6.81 4.11 -16.59
C ASN A 66 7.72 2.96 -16.12
N HIS A 67 7.39 2.32 -14.99
CA HIS A 67 8.07 1.14 -14.46
C HIS A 67 7.35 -0.19 -14.80
N GLY A 68 6.36 -0.16 -15.71
CA GLY A 68 5.59 -1.35 -16.08
C GLY A 68 4.76 -1.92 -14.94
N ILE A 69 4.24 -1.05 -14.06
CA ILE A 69 3.37 -1.41 -12.94
C ILE A 69 2.01 -0.75 -13.16
N SER A 70 0.93 -1.53 -13.02
CA SER A 70 -0.44 -1.03 -13.02
C SER A 70 -1.04 -1.13 -11.62
N THR A 71 -1.90 -0.19 -11.27
CA THR A 71 -2.66 -0.22 -10.02
C THR A 71 -4.14 0.03 -10.29
N ALA A 72 -5.01 -0.71 -9.60
CA ALA A 72 -6.46 -0.52 -9.57
C ALA A 72 -6.92 0.00 -8.21
N HIS A 73 -6.00 0.55 -7.42
CA HIS A 73 -6.26 1.04 -6.07
C HIS A 73 -7.37 2.08 -6.04
N LYS A 74 -8.08 2.15 -4.91
CA LYS A 74 -8.98 3.26 -4.59
C LYS A 74 -8.67 3.70 -3.18
N ALA A 75 -8.58 5.02 -2.98
CA ALA A 75 -8.24 5.53 -1.67
C ALA A 75 -9.24 5.04 -0.62
N ARG A 76 -8.74 4.54 0.51
CA ARG A 76 -9.57 4.15 1.66
C ARG A 76 -9.00 4.74 2.93
N GLN A 77 -9.83 4.99 3.93
CA GLN A 77 -9.35 5.41 5.24
C GLN A 77 -8.92 4.19 6.06
N ILE A 78 -7.96 4.40 6.96
CA ILE A 78 -7.63 3.43 8.01
C ILE A 78 -8.85 3.18 8.91
N THR A 79 -9.09 1.92 9.28
CA THR A 79 -10.15 1.53 10.20
C THR A 79 -9.59 0.90 11.48
N ARG A 80 -10.45 0.62 12.46
CA ARG A 80 -10.02 -0.03 13.71
C ARG A 80 -9.61 -1.48 13.49
N GLU A 81 -10.25 -2.13 12.52
CA GLU A 81 -10.00 -3.51 12.13
C GLU A 81 -8.59 -3.68 11.55
N ASP A 82 -8.08 -2.67 10.82
CA ASP A 82 -6.70 -2.66 10.31
C ASP A 82 -5.68 -2.85 11.44
N PHE A 83 -5.90 -2.23 12.60
CA PHE A 83 -5.03 -2.38 13.78
C PHE A 83 -5.06 -3.78 14.39
N ALA A 84 -6.12 -4.55 14.15
CA ALA A 84 -6.24 -5.93 14.63
C ALA A 84 -5.69 -6.94 13.61
N SER A 85 -5.81 -6.65 12.31
CA SER A 85 -5.42 -7.58 11.23
C SER A 85 -4.01 -7.38 10.68
N ILE A 86 -3.45 -6.17 10.81
CA ILE A 86 -2.14 -5.82 10.26
C ILE A 86 -1.07 -5.85 11.34
N SER A 87 0.03 -6.55 11.07
CA SER A 87 1.18 -6.61 11.99
C SER A 87 2.19 -5.49 11.78
N ASN A 88 2.31 -4.95 10.55
CA ASN A 88 3.32 -3.96 10.23
C ASN A 88 2.71 -2.74 9.52
N PHE A 89 3.03 -1.56 10.04
CA PHE A 89 2.56 -0.28 9.50
C PHE A 89 3.75 0.53 9.01
N SER A 90 3.67 1.04 7.79
CA SER A 90 4.69 1.92 7.21
C SER A 90 4.05 3.23 6.78
N ALA A 91 4.47 4.34 7.37
CA ALA A 91 3.89 5.66 7.13
C ALA A 91 4.84 6.56 6.33
N PHE A 92 4.27 7.31 5.38
CA PHE A 92 4.98 8.30 4.58
C PHE A 92 4.64 9.70 5.07
N SER A 93 5.66 10.55 5.20
CA SER A 93 5.56 11.95 5.60
C SER A 93 5.92 12.87 4.42
N GLU A 94 5.49 14.12 4.47
CA GLU A 94 5.75 15.13 3.43
C GLU A 94 7.09 15.87 3.59
N LYS A 95 8.02 15.34 4.39
CA LYS A 95 9.34 15.94 4.64
C LYS A 95 10.45 15.23 3.88
#